data_AF-A0A7V1L9Q4-F1
#
_entry.id   AF-A0A7V1L9Q4-F1
#
_cell.length_a   1.000
_cell.length_b   1.000
_cell.length_c   1.000
_cell.angle_alpha   90.00
_cell.angle_beta   90.00
_cell.angle_gamma   90.00
#
_symmetry.space_group_name_H-M   'P 1'
#
loop_
_entity.id
_entity.type
_entity.pdbx_description
1 polymer ?
#
loop_
_entity_poly.entity_id
_entity_poly.type
_entity_poly.pdbx_seq_one_letter_code
_entity_poly.pdbx_strand_id
1 'polypeptide(L)' 'MIERYAPQDIADIFSEESKFKRFLKIEVLASEALAKLRIIPQSAYREIRQKAKISVDKIKKIEGKTHHDVVAFIL' A
#
# COMPACT_ATOMS: atom_id res chain seq x y z
N MET A 1 -13.68 6.23 -12.46
CA MET A 1 -13.85 6.62 -13.88
C MET A 1 -15.07 5.87 -14.41
N ILE A 2 -15.90 6.46 -15.27
CA ILE A 2 -17.05 5.72 -15.82
C ILE A 2 -16.50 4.71 -16.83
N GLU A 3 -16.85 3.43 -16.69
CA GLU A 3 -16.33 2.31 -17.51
C GLU A 3 -16.40 2.61 -19.02
N ARG A 4 -17.50 3.24 -19.46
CA ARG A 4 -17.74 3.60 -20.86
C ARG A 4 -16.64 4.47 -21.50
N TYR A 5 -15.92 5.28 -20.71
CA TYR A 5 -14.92 6.24 -21.21
C TYR A 5 -13.53 5.97 -20.66
N ALA A 6 -13.31 4.85 -19.97
CA ALA A 6 -12.05 4.51 -19.34
C ALA A 6 -11.30 3.50 -20.20
N PRO A 7 -10.22 3.90 -20.92
CA PRO A 7 -9.31 2.92 -21.50
C PRO A 7 -8.79 2.00 -20.40
N GLN A 8 -8.72 0.70 -20.69
CA GLN A 8 -8.41 -0.32 -19.69
C GLN A 8 -7.05 -0.05 -18.99
N ASP A 9 -6.03 0.33 -19.77
CA ASP A 9 -4.71 0.70 -19.23
C ASP A 9 -4.77 1.83 -18.22
N ILE A 10 -5.63 2.83 -18.45
CA ILE A 10 -5.80 3.97 -17.54
C ILE A 10 -6.61 3.53 -16.32
N ALA A 11 -7.70 2.77 -16.52
CA ALA A 11 -8.51 2.25 -15.44
C ALA A 11 -7.67 1.42 -14.45
N ASP A 12 -6.77 0.58 -14.96
CA ASP A 12 -5.89 -0.27 -14.17
C ASP A 12 -4.91 0.54 -13.33
N ILE A 13 -4.37 1.64 -13.88
CA ILE A 13 -3.48 2.55 -13.13
C ILE A 13 -4.20 3.21 -11.95
N PHE A 14 -5.46 3.61 -12.15
CA PHE A 14 -6.28 4.28 -11.14
C PHE A 14 -7.11 3.32 -10.28
N SER A 15 -6.95 2.01 -10.45
CA SER A 15 -7.61 1.01 -9.61
C SER A 15 -7.12 1.09 -8.16
N GLU A 16 -7.98 0.70 -7.21
CA GLU A 16 -7.61 0.65 -5.79
C GLU A 16 -6.47 -0.33 -5.53
N GLU A 17 -6.42 -1.44 -6.28
CA GLU A 17 -5.31 -2.39 -6.19
C GLU A 17 -3.99 -1.71 -6.56
N SER A 18 -3.95 -0.97 -7.68
CA SER A 18 -2.77 -0.20 -8.08
C SER A 18 -2.41 0.89 -7.07
N LYS A 19 -3.41 1.57 -6.48
CA LYS A 19 -3.20 2.56 -5.40
C LYS A 19 -2.50 1.92 -4.21
N PHE A 20 -3.05 0.84 -3.65
CA PHE A 20 -2.48 0.20 -2.46
C PHE A 20 -1.16 -0.52 -2.75
N LYS A 21 -0.94 -1.05 -3.97
CA LYS A 21 0.37 -1.58 -4.39
C LYS A 21 1.44 -0.49 -4.38
N ARG A 22 1.10 0.71 -4.86
CA ARG A 22 2.01 1.86 -4.84
C ARG A 22 2.29 2.33 -3.42
N PHE A 23 1.28 2.39 -2.55
CA PHE A 23 1.47 2.73 -1.14
C PHE A 23 2.43 1.76 -0.47
N LEU A 24 2.21 0.45 -0.61
CA LEU A 24 3.11 -0.56 -0.07
C LEU A 24 4.55 -0.39 -0.59
N LYS A 25 4.71 -0.14 -1.89
CA LYS A 25 6.03 0.08 -2.48
C LYS A 25 6.72 1.29 -1.84
N ILE A 26 6.00 2.39 -1.63
CA ILE A 26 6.54 3.61 -1.00
C ILE A 26 6.95 3.31 0.45
N GLU A 27 6.10 2.66 1.24
CA GLU A 27 6.40 2.35 2.64
C GLU A 27 7.60 1.40 2.82
N VAL A 28 7.74 0.41 1.93
CA VAL A 28 8.91 -0.48 1.94
C VAL A 28 10.19 0.29 1.61
N LEU A 29 10.15 1.22 0.65
CA LEU A 29 11.30 2.06 0.30
C LEU A 29 11.63 3.07 1.42
N ALA A 30 10.61 3.64 2.07
CA ALA A 30 10.80 4.49 3.24
C ALA A 30 11.48 3.71 4.37
N SER A 31 11.00 2.49 4.64
CA SER A 31 11.62 1.57 5.62
C SER A 31 13.07 1.24 5.26
N GLU A 32 13.39 1.07 3.97
CA GLU A 32 14.77 0.86 3.51
C GLU A 32 15.66 2.07 3.82
N ALA A 33 15.18 3.28 3.55
CA ALA A 33 15.91 4.50 3.83
C ALA A 33 16.15 4.67 5.35
N LEU A 34 15.14 4.41 6.17
CA LEU A 34 15.26 4.44 7.64
C LEU A 34 16.27 3.42 8.15
N ALA A 35 16.33 2.22 7.57
CA ALA A 35 17.31 1.21 7.92
C ALA A 35 18.73 1.62 7.53
N LYS A 36 18.91 2.23 6.34
CA LYS A 36 20.20 2.81 5.91
C LYS A 36 20.68 3.92 6.84
N LEU A 37 19.76 4.73 7.36
CA LEU A 37 20.04 5.78 8.35
C LEU A 37 20.23 5.24 9.78
N ARG A 38 20.15 3.91 9.98
CA ARG A 38 20.25 3.25 11.30
C ARG A 38 19.19 3.68 12.31
N ILE A 39 18.07 4.24 11.83
CA ILE A 39 16.91 4.60 12.67
C ILE A 39 16.15 3.32 13.07
N ILE A 40 16.06 2.35 12.15
CA ILE A 40 15.51 1.02 12.42
C ILE A 40 16.55 -0.07 12.15
N PRO A 41 16.45 -1.25 12.81
CA PRO A 41 17.33 -2.38 12.50
C PRO A 41 17.18 -2.86 11.05
N GLN A 42 18.28 -3.25 10.42
CA GLN A 42 18.25 -3.83 9.06
C GLN A 42 17.40 -5.11 9.00
N SER A 43 17.32 -5.86 10.11
CA SER A 43 16.45 -7.03 10.24
C SER A 43 14.97 -6.68 10.12
N ALA A 44 14.54 -5.56 10.71
CA ALA A 44 13.16 -5.09 10.63
C ALA A 44 12.77 -4.76 9.19
N TYR A 45 13.62 -4.03 8.45
CA TYR A 45 13.39 -3.78 7.02
C TYR A 45 13.30 -5.08 6.20
N ARG A 46 14.20 -6.05 6.45
CA ARG A 46 14.18 -7.34 5.72
C ARG A 46 12.87 -8.09 5.97
N GLU A 47 12.39 -8.08 7.21
CA GLU A 47 11.11 -8.70 7.57
C GLU A 47 9.93 -8.01 6.89
N ILE A 48 9.87 -6.67 6.94
CA ILE A 48 8.84 -5.88 6.25
C ILE A 48 8.83 -6.22 4.75
N ARG A 49 9.99 -6.20 4.10
CA ARG A 49 10.09 -6.49 2.66
C ARG A 49 9.63 -7.90 2.28
N GLN A 50 9.86 -8.90 3.14
CA GLN A 50 9.48 -10.29 2.85
C GLN A 50 8.00 -10.56 3.14
N LYS A 51 7.46 -9.96 4.20
CA LYS A 51 6.11 -10.29 4.69
C LYS A 51 5.02 -9.34 4.19
N ALA A 52 5.36 -8.12 3.80
CA ALA A 52 4.35 -7.13 3.50
C ALA A 52 3.54 -7.52 2.26
N LYS A 53 2.23 -7.63 2.46
CA LYS A 53 1.23 -8.01 1.46
C LYS A 53 0.00 -7.13 1.66
N ILE A 54 -0.59 -6.69 0.56
CA ILE A 54 -1.85 -5.95 0.59
C ILE A 54 -3.03 -6.87 0.30
N SER A 55 -4.18 -6.52 0.86
CA SER A 55 -5.47 -7.12 0.50
C SER A 55 -6.51 -6.02 0.49
N VAL A 56 -6.98 -5.64 -0.71
CA VAL A 56 -7.94 -4.54 -0.90
C VAL A 56 -9.23 -4.81 -0.11
N ASP A 57 -9.69 -6.06 -0.06
CA ASP A 57 -10.90 -6.46 0.66
C ASP A 57 -10.79 -6.20 2.18
N LYS A 58 -9.61 -6.49 2.76
CA LYS A 58 -9.36 -6.21 4.18
C LYS A 58 -9.35 -4.71 4.45
N ILE A 59 -8.69 -3.95 3.58
CA ILE A 59 -8.60 -2.49 3.70
C ILE A 59 -9.99 -1.88 3.65
N LYS A 60 -10.82 -2.25 2.67
CA LYS A 60 -12.22 -1.77 2.58
C LYS A 60 -13.04 -2.10 3.82
N LYS A 61 -12.85 -3.29 4.39
CA LYS A 61 -13.56 -3.71 5.62
C LYS A 61 -13.16 -2.86 6.83
N ILE A 62 -11.88 -2.49 6.92
CA ILE A 62 -11.37 -1.63 8.01
C ILE A 62 -11.79 -0.17 7.76
N GLU A 63 -11.73 0.29 6.51
CA GLU A 63 -12.17 1.62 6.10
C GLU A 63 -13.63 1.87 6.44
N GLY A 64 -14.51 0.88 6.29
CA GLY A 64 -15.91 0.99 6.73
C GLY A 64 -16.09 1.23 8.24
N LYS A 65 -15.04 1.03 9.04
CA LYS A 65 -15.03 1.35 10.48
C LYS A 65 -14.26 2.63 10.77
N THR A 66 -13.08 2.80 10.19
CA THR A 66 -12.18 3.93 10.46
C THR A 66 -12.56 5.19 9.70
N HIS A 67 -13.31 5.06 8.60
CA HIS A 67 -13.61 6.13 7.64
C HIS A 67 -12.34 6.83 7.13
N HIS A 68 -11.21 6.10 7.15
CA HIS A 68 -9.91 6.61 6.77
C HIS A 68 -9.11 5.51 6.08
N ASP A 69 -8.88 5.70 4.78
CA ASP A 69 -8.23 4.74 3.87
C ASP A 69 -6.76 4.47 4.20
N VAL A 70 -5.98 5.49 4.56
CA VAL A 70 -4.57 5.33 4.97
C VAL A 70 -4.46 4.53 6.26
N VAL A 71 -5.28 4.83 7.26
CA VAL A 71 -5.30 4.08 8.52
C VAL A 71 -5.74 2.64 8.26
N ALA A 72 -6.75 2.45 7.40
CA ALA A 72 -7.21 1.12 7.01
C ALA A 72 -6.17 0.30 6.22
N PHE A 73 -5.21 0.96 5.57
CA PHE A 73 -4.09 0.32 4.90
C PHE A 73 -2.99 -0.14 5.86
N ILE A 74 -2.77 0.59 6.95
CA ILE A 74 -1.75 0.28 7.96
C ILE A 74 -2.21 -0.84 8.91
N LEU A 75 -3.52 -0.91 9.20
CA LEU A 75 -4.15 -1.86 10.13
C LEU A 75 -4.49 -3.22 9.49
#